data_AF-A0ABD5Y758-F1
#
_entry.id   AF-A0ABD5Y758-F1
#
_cell.length_a   1.000
_cell.length_b   1.000
_cell.length_c   1.000
_cell.angle_alpha   90.00
_cell.angle_beta   90.00
_cell.angle_gamma   90.00
#
_symmetry.space_group_name_H-M   'P 1'
#
loop_
_entity.id
_entity.type
_entity.pdbx_description
1 polymer ?
#
loop_
_entity_poly.entity_id
_entity_poly.type
_entity_poly.pdbx_seq_one_letter_code
_entity_poly.pdbx_strand_id
1 'polypeptide(L)'
;MSSATLQDDPSVESFFNVVETETLALFEHLSFEFLEEFDVFAPAQTGRTRDHEPPELMRGFLHCYYKDIYGIRPVERELRNTVVWLSCGFDRPPSRDAVDRFLTDLEHVANEVFDHLVEQAARRGLLDLTYCIDSTDVRAMPADPDASKCYDPTKDEYYYGYGCTIVSTGQKIPIAAEFTESKQAPEETAMRVTRDALAVEQPIWMVGDSAYDTLDWHDHLLAAGVVPVAPYNARNTDDPLDIEYRVEDRIEEHSEDVQLKQPTLDETYNRRTGVERTNESVKDCGLGRTHARGRVHARAQVFLALCLRLVIAITNYERGDNPGSTIITV
;
A
#
# COMPACT_ATOMS: atom_id res chain seq x y z
N MET A 1 -38.78 17.58 6.71
CA MET A 1 -38.86 16.28 7.40
C MET A 1 -37.45 15.90 7.75
N SER A 2 -37.14 15.68 9.04
CA SER A 2 -35.76 15.49 9.50
C SER A 2 -35.22 14.12 9.11
N SER A 3 -33.96 14.09 8.69
CA SER A 3 -33.17 12.91 8.28
C SER A 3 -33.01 11.82 9.37
N ALA A 4 -33.47 12.07 10.60
CA ALA A 4 -33.30 11.16 11.73
C ALA A 4 -34.27 9.97 11.76
N THR A 5 -35.34 9.97 10.94
CA THR A 5 -36.42 8.97 11.10
C THR A 5 -36.28 7.71 10.23
N LEU A 6 -35.28 7.64 9.34
CA LEU A 6 -35.08 6.49 8.45
C LEU A 6 -34.06 5.46 8.97
N GLN A 7 -33.20 5.85 9.92
CA GLN A 7 -32.20 4.95 10.52
C GLN A 7 -32.77 4.08 11.64
N ASP A 8 -33.89 4.48 12.28
CA ASP A 8 -34.50 3.75 13.40
C ASP A 8 -35.68 2.84 12.99
N ASP A 9 -35.86 2.55 11.70
CA ASP A 9 -36.92 1.65 11.23
C ASP A 9 -36.44 0.17 11.33
N PRO A 10 -37.13 -0.70 12.10
CA PRO A 10 -36.74 -2.10 12.28
C PRO A 10 -36.66 -2.91 10.98
N SER A 11 -37.37 -2.49 9.93
CA SER A 11 -37.33 -3.14 8.62
C SER A 11 -36.09 -2.77 7.81
N VAL A 12 -35.54 -1.57 8.02
CA VAL A 12 -34.29 -1.10 7.42
C VAL A 12 -33.12 -1.79 8.12
N GLU A 13 -33.12 -1.85 9.45
CA GLU A 13 -32.13 -2.57 10.25
C GLU A 13 -32.16 -4.09 9.94
N SER A 14 -33.34 -4.68 9.78
CA SER A 14 -33.49 -6.07 9.31
C SER A 14 -33.01 -6.29 7.87
N PHE A 15 -33.15 -5.30 6.98
CA PHE A 15 -32.64 -5.40 5.61
C PHE A 15 -31.12 -5.31 5.60
N PHE A 16 -30.51 -4.39 6.35
CA PHE A 16 -29.06 -4.30 6.49
C PHE A 16 -28.45 -5.52 7.20
N ASN A 17 -29.12 -6.08 8.22
CA ASN A 17 -28.71 -7.35 8.84
C ASN A 17 -28.84 -8.55 7.88
N VAL A 18 -29.74 -8.50 6.89
CA VAL A 18 -29.86 -9.52 5.83
C VAL A 18 -28.86 -9.28 4.68
N VAL A 19 -28.40 -8.04 4.53
CA VAL A 19 -27.50 -7.55 3.46
C VAL A 19 -26.16 -7.15 4.07
N GLU A 20 -25.76 -7.74 5.20
CA GLU A 20 -24.40 -7.57 5.69
C GLU A 20 -23.48 -8.20 4.65
N THR A 21 -22.86 -7.31 3.87
CA THR A 21 -21.97 -7.67 2.78
C THR A 21 -20.57 -7.33 3.23
N GLU A 22 -19.59 -8.07 2.72
CA GLU A 22 -18.17 -7.74 2.90
C GLU A 22 -17.89 -6.27 2.52
N THR A 23 -18.69 -5.67 1.63
CA THR A 23 -18.64 -4.25 1.29
C THR A 23 -18.91 -3.32 2.48
N LEU A 24 -19.96 -3.58 3.27
CA LEU A 24 -20.27 -2.74 4.43
C LEU A 24 -19.21 -2.93 5.51
N ALA A 25 -18.80 -4.18 5.72
CA ALA A 25 -17.72 -4.52 6.66
C ALA A 25 -16.40 -3.81 6.33
N LEU A 26 -16.04 -3.68 5.05
CA LEU A 26 -14.83 -2.97 4.61
C LEU A 26 -14.77 -1.52 5.10
N PHE A 27 -15.91 -0.85 5.27
CA PHE A 27 -15.95 0.60 5.53
C PHE A 27 -16.49 0.97 6.91
N GLU A 28 -16.83 -0.02 7.73
CA GLU A 28 -17.44 0.17 9.05
C GLU A 28 -16.58 1.02 10.00
N HIS A 29 -15.26 0.82 9.96
CA HIS A 29 -14.33 1.41 10.94
C HIS A 29 -13.47 2.55 10.37
N LEU A 30 -13.72 2.97 9.12
CA LEU A 30 -12.94 3.99 8.44
C LEU A 30 -13.84 5.01 7.76
N SER A 31 -13.57 6.29 8.06
CA SER A 31 -14.15 7.41 7.33
C SER A 31 -13.25 7.78 6.15
N PHE A 32 -13.87 8.06 5.00
CA PHE A 32 -13.19 8.57 3.81
C PHE A 32 -13.46 10.06 3.57
N GLU A 33 -14.11 10.76 4.51
CA GLU A 33 -14.47 12.17 4.37
C GLU A 33 -13.25 13.09 4.24
N PHE A 34 -12.07 12.65 4.71
CA PHE A 34 -10.80 13.38 4.50
C PHE A 34 -10.49 13.62 3.01
N LEU A 35 -11.07 12.83 2.10
CA LEU A 35 -10.90 13.04 0.67
C LEU A 35 -11.51 14.37 0.19
N GLU A 36 -12.48 14.93 0.91
CA GLU A 36 -13.07 16.23 0.56
C GLU A 36 -12.09 17.40 0.75
N GLU A 37 -11.00 17.19 1.50
CA GLU A 37 -9.99 18.20 1.79
C GLU A 37 -9.01 18.42 0.61
N PHE A 38 -8.97 17.51 -0.38
CA PHE A 38 -8.08 17.66 -1.52
C PHE A 38 -8.70 18.50 -2.64
N ASP A 39 -8.01 19.59 -2.99
CA ASP A 39 -8.42 20.52 -4.06
C ASP A 39 -8.64 19.82 -5.41
N VAL A 40 -7.94 18.72 -5.70
CA VAL A 40 -8.10 17.97 -6.95
C VAL A 40 -9.53 17.44 -7.12
N PHE A 41 -10.22 17.17 -6.01
CA PHE A 41 -11.60 16.70 -6.02
C PHE A 41 -12.64 17.82 -5.96
N ALA A 42 -12.22 19.07 -5.75
CA ALA A 42 -13.13 20.20 -5.73
C ALA A 42 -13.84 20.37 -7.10
N PRO A 43 -15.07 20.91 -7.12
CA PRO A 43 -15.74 21.28 -8.36
C PRO A 43 -14.94 22.35 -9.10
N ALA A 44 -14.67 22.14 -10.39
CA ALA A 44 -14.02 23.17 -11.20
C ALA A 44 -14.94 24.40 -11.36
N GLN A 45 -14.39 25.60 -11.19
CA GLN A 45 -15.15 26.88 -11.27
C GLN A 45 -15.95 27.05 -12.57
N THR A 46 -15.48 26.45 -13.67
CA THR A 46 -16.13 26.48 -14.99
C THR A 46 -16.50 25.10 -15.52
N GLY A 47 -16.39 24.06 -14.68
CA GLY A 47 -16.65 22.67 -15.05
C GLY A 47 -18.10 22.25 -14.82
N ARG A 48 -18.43 21.03 -15.26
CA ARG A 48 -19.68 20.38 -14.84
C ARG A 48 -19.60 20.07 -13.35
N THR A 49 -20.71 20.29 -12.64
CA THR A 49 -20.87 19.86 -11.25
C THR A 49 -20.56 18.37 -11.14
N ARG A 50 -19.79 17.99 -10.12
CA ARG A 50 -19.54 16.59 -9.79
C ARG A 50 -20.84 16.02 -9.23
N ASP A 51 -21.24 14.87 -9.75
CA ASP A 51 -22.49 14.21 -9.39
C ASP A 51 -22.35 13.25 -8.19
N HIS A 52 -21.11 12.99 -7.78
CA HIS A 52 -20.71 12.01 -6.77
C HIS A 52 -19.56 12.56 -5.96
N GLU A 53 -19.58 12.28 -4.65
CA GLU A 53 -18.55 12.73 -3.74
C GLU A 53 -17.34 11.76 -3.75
N PRO A 54 -16.12 12.26 -3.49
CA PRO A 54 -14.90 11.43 -3.47
C PRO A 54 -14.96 10.21 -2.53
N PRO A 55 -15.52 10.31 -1.31
CA PRO A 55 -15.68 9.16 -0.41
C PRO A 55 -16.46 8.00 -1.03
N GLU A 56 -17.53 8.28 -1.77
CA GLU A 56 -18.35 7.27 -2.44
C GLU A 56 -17.56 6.53 -3.51
N LEU A 57 -16.82 7.29 -4.33
CA LEU A 57 -15.98 6.76 -5.40
C LEU A 57 -14.83 5.92 -4.84
N MET A 58 -14.16 6.37 -3.78
CA MET A 58 -13.11 5.59 -3.11
C MET A 58 -13.66 4.26 -2.60
N ARG A 59 -14.78 4.27 -1.87
CA ARG A 59 -15.45 3.04 -1.40
C ARG A 59 -15.81 2.12 -2.57
N GLY A 60 -16.34 2.68 -3.66
CA GLY A 60 -16.66 1.93 -4.88
C GLY A 60 -15.43 1.22 -5.48
N PHE A 61 -14.29 1.91 -5.55
CA PHE A 61 -13.04 1.31 -6.05
C PHE A 61 -12.48 0.24 -5.12
N LEU A 62 -12.44 0.50 -3.82
CA LEU A 62 -11.96 -0.46 -2.82
C LEU A 62 -12.82 -1.73 -2.81
N HIS A 63 -14.14 -1.59 -2.91
CA HIS A 63 -15.05 -2.72 -3.07
C HIS A 63 -14.71 -3.55 -4.32
N CYS A 64 -14.59 -2.87 -5.47
CA CYS A 64 -14.30 -3.56 -6.72
C CYS A 64 -12.96 -4.30 -6.67
N TYR A 65 -11.93 -3.69 -6.10
CA TYR A 65 -10.61 -4.31 -5.95
C TYR A 65 -10.66 -5.50 -5.01
N TYR A 66 -11.39 -5.41 -3.90
CA TYR A 66 -11.62 -6.55 -3.00
C TYR A 66 -12.35 -7.72 -3.69
N LYS A 67 -13.13 -7.45 -4.74
CA LYS A 67 -13.84 -8.44 -5.55
C LYS A 67 -13.12 -8.86 -6.82
N ASP A 68 -11.84 -8.52 -6.98
CA ASP A 68 -11.05 -8.76 -8.19
C ASP A 68 -11.64 -8.14 -9.47
N ILE A 69 -12.29 -6.99 -9.33
CA ILE A 69 -12.90 -6.24 -10.43
C ILE A 69 -12.05 -5.02 -10.75
N TYR A 70 -11.31 -5.11 -11.85
CA TYR A 70 -10.33 -4.10 -12.25
C TYR A 70 -10.71 -3.37 -13.54
N GLY A 71 -10.35 -2.10 -13.60
CA GLY A 71 -10.50 -1.24 -14.78
C GLY A 71 -11.84 -0.52 -14.87
N ILE A 72 -11.86 0.57 -15.63
CA ILE A 72 -12.95 1.56 -15.63
C ILE A 72 -14.31 0.94 -15.99
N ARG A 73 -14.39 0.10 -17.03
CA ARG A 73 -15.66 -0.49 -17.49
C ARG A 73 -16.17 -1.58 -16.55
N PRO A 74 -15.34 -2.53 -16.08
CA PRO A 74 -15.77 -3.49 -15.06
C PRO A 74 -16.24 -2.82 -13.77
N VAL A 75 -15.50 -1.82 -13.26
CA VAL A 75 -15.89 -1.05 -12.06
C VAL A 75 -17.23 -0.36 -12.27
N GLU A 76 -17.39 0.38 -13.37
CA GLU A 76 -18.65 1.06 -13.68
C GLU A 76 -19.84 0.09 -13.77
N ARG A 77 -19.62 -1.10 -14.35
CA ARG A 77 -20.65 -2.13 -14.44
C ARG A 77 -21.03 -2.68 -13.08
N GLU A 78 -20.06 -2.93 -12.20
CA GLU A 78 -20.31 -3.44 -10.85
C GLU A 78 -21.07 -2.40 -10.02
N LEU A 79 -20.69 -1.14 -10.11
CA LEU A 79 -21.35 -0.03 -9.42
C LEU A 79 -22.75 0.29 -9.96
N ARG A 80 -23.25 -0.42 -10.97
CA ARG A 80 -24.68 -0.39 -11.35
C ARG A 80 -25.54 -1.34 -10.51
N ASN A 81 -24.93 -2.27 -9.76
CA ASN A 81 -25.65 -3.13 -8.84
C ASN A 81 -26.21 -2.32 -7.67
N THR A 82 -27.53 -2.35 -7.49
CA THR A 82 -28.25 -1.58 -6.47
C THR A 82 -27.70 -1.79 -5.07
N VAL A 83 -27.37 -3.03 -4.70
CA VAL A 83 -26.83 -3.33 -3.38
C VAL A 83 -25.44 -2.70 -3.23
N VAL A 84 -24.60 -2.80 -4.26
CA VAL A 84 -23.22 -2.32 -4.19
C VAL A 84 -23.13 -0.81 -4.09
N TRP A 85 -23.82 -0.06 -4.96
CA TRP A 85 -23.70 1.40 -4.92
C TRP A 85 -24.36 1.99 -3.68
N LEU A 86 -25.45 1.39 -3.17
CA LEU A 86 -26.01 1.79 -1.87
C LEU A 86 -25.01 1.53 -0.74
N SER A 87 -24.35 0.36 -0.71
CA SER A 87 -23.34 0.05 0.31
C SER A 87 -22.10 0.96 0.24
N CYS A 88 -21.79 1.53 -0.93
CA CYS A 88 -20.72 2.51 -1.09
C CYS A 88 -21.17 3.95 -0.79
N GLY A 89 -22.46 4.17 -0.49
CA GLY A 89 -23.03 5.46 -0.12
C GLY A 89 -23.40 6.37 -1.28
N PHE A 90 -23.46 5.87 -2.52
CA PHE A 90 -23.94 6.68 -3.64
C PHE A 90 -25.46 6.93 -3.52
N ASP A 91 -25.96 8.03 -4.08
CA ASP A 91 -27.41 8.25 -4.30
C ASP A 91 -27.92 7.61 -5.60
N ARG A 92 -27.02 7.39 -6.55
CA ARG A 92 -27.27 6.78 -7.86
C ARG A 92 -25.96 6.20 -8.42
N PRO A 93 -26.01 5.19 -9.32
CA PRO A 93 -24.80 4.60 -9.85
C PRO A 93 -23.94 5.61 -10.63
N PRO A 94 -22.60 5.60 -10.45
CA PRO A 94 -21.71 6.50 -11.16
C PRO A 94 -21.61 6.17 -12.64
N SER A 95 -21.40 7.23 -13.43
CA SER A 95 -21.11 7.07 -14.86
C SER A 95 -19.66 6.63 -15.09
N ARG A 96 -19.39 6.07 -16.28
CA ARG A 96 -18.02 5.73 -16.71
C ARG A 96 -17.07 6.92 -16.62
N ASP A 97 -17.54 8.11 -16.99
CA ASP A 97 -16.72 9.33 -16.97
C ASP A 97 -16.42 9.80 -15.54
N ALA A 98 -17.31 9.52 -14.58
CA ALA A 98 -17.05 9.79 -13.16
C ALA A 98 -15.97 8.86 -12.60
N VAL A 99 -16.06 7.57 -12.92
CA VAL A 99 -15.06 6.54 -12.54
C VAL A 99 -13.68 6.87 -13.13
N ASP A 100 -13.62 7.22 -14.41
CA ASP A 100 -12.37 7.58 -15.11
C ASP A 100 -11.74 8.87 -14.55
N ARG A 101 -12.55 9.91 -14.34
CA ARG A 101 -12.09 11.18 -13.77
C ARG A 101 -11.56 11.00 -12.36
N PHE A 102 -12.23 10.21 -11.52
CA PHE A 102 -11.76 9.95 -10.17
C PHE A 102 -10.38 9.30 -10.15
N LEU A 103 -10.10 8.32 -11.01
CA LEU A 103 -8.76 7.72 -11.09
C LEU A 103 -7.69 8.72 -11.53
N THR A 104 -8.04 9.62 -12.46
CA THR A 104 -7.13 10.69 -12.91
C THR A 104 -6.83 11.65 -11.76
N ASP A 105 -7.86 12.08 -11.02
CA ASP A 105 -7.70 13.00 -9.89
C ASP A 105 -6.94 12.33 -8.74
N LEU A 106 -7.28 11.07 -8.41
CA LEU A 106 -6.64 10.28 -7.35
C LEU A 106 -5.14 10.13 -7.58
N GLU A 107 -4.69 10.01 -8.83
CA GLU A 107 -3.26 9.89 -9.14
C GLU A 107 -2.42 11.05 -8.58
N HIS A 108 -2.97 12.26 -8.57
CA HIS A 108 -2.30 13.46 -8.10
C HIS A 108 -2.12 13.50 -6.57
N VAL A 109 -2.91 12.72 -5.84
CA VAL A 109 -2.95 12.71 -4.36
C VAL A 109 -2.80 11.29 -3.79
N ALA A 110 -2.34 10.34 -4.61
CA ALA A 110 -2.39 8.92 -4.25
C ALA A 110 -1.47 8.58 -3.06
N ASN A 111 -0.34 9.29 -2.94
CA ASN A 111 0.56 9.16 -1.80
C ASN A 111 -0.12 9.68 -0.54
N GLU A 112 -0.67 10.88 -0.58
CA GLU A 112 -1.28 11.54 0.56
C GLU A 112 -2.50 10.76 1.09
N VAL A 113 -3.29 10.17 0.17
CA VAL A 113 -4.39 9.27 0.54
C VAL A 113 -3.87 8.00 1.22
N PHE A 114 -2.80 7.41 0.71
CA PHE A 114 -2.18 6.25 1.31
C PHE A 114 -1.58 6.59 2.68
N ASP A 115 -0.84 7.69 2.79
CA ASP A 115 -0.22 8.18 4.03
C ASP A 115 -1.30 8.43 5.11
N HIS A 116 -2.44 9.00 4.74
CA HIS A 116 -3.56 9.16 5.68
C HIS A 116 -4.02 7.82 6.24
N LEU A 117 -4.13 6.78 5.41
CA LEU A 117 -4.52 5.44 5.87
C LEU A 117 -3.41 4.76 6.70
N VAL A 118 -2.15 5.02 6.40
CA VAL A 118 -1.01 4.58 7.22
C VAL A 118 -1.08 5.24 8.60
N GLU A 119 -1.34 6.54 8.70
CA GLU A 119 -1.55 7.22 9.97
C GLU A 119 -2.70 6.60 10.78
N GLN A 120 -3.78 6.21 10.11
CA GLN A 120 -4.90 5.51 10.76
C GLN A 120 -4.50 4.14 11.30
N ALA A 121 -3.64 3.40 10.59
CA ALA A 121 -3.08 2.14 11.08
C ALA A 121 -2.14 2.36 12.26
N ALA A 122 -1.27 3.39 12.19
CA ALA A 122 -0.35 3.76 13.25
C ALA A 122 -1.07 4.14 14.55
N ARG A 123 -2.13 4.96 14.46
CA ARG A 123 -2.96 5.36 15.61
C ARG A 123 -3.63 4.19 16.33
N ARG A 124 -3.78 3.05 15.65
CA ARG A 124 -4.35 1.80 16.19
C ARG A 124 -3.28 0.86 16.74
N GLY A 125 -2.00 1.24 16.70
CA GLY A 125 -0.89 0.40 17.17
C GLY A 125 -0.63 -0.81 16.28
N LEU A 126 -0.91 -0.70 14.97
CA LEU A 126 -0.68 -1.79 14.02
C LEU A 126 0.79 -1.90 13.56
N LEU A 127 1.66 -0.97 13.96
CA LEU A 127 3.08 -0.97 13.57
C LEU A 127 3.92 -1.75 14.58
N ASP A 128 4.89 -2.51 14.07
CA ASP A 128 5.86 -3.28 14.87
C ASP A 128 7.22 -2.55 14.92
N LEU A 129 8.12 -3.00 15.80
CA LEU A 129 9.46 -2.48 15.99
C LEU A 129 10.46 -2.90 14.88
N THR A 130 10.01 -3.72 13.92
CA THR A 130 10.81 -4.18 12.78
C THR A 130 10.10 -3.81 11.49
N TYR A 131 10.77 -3.01 10.67
CA TYR A 131 10.34 -2.71 9.30
C TYR A 131 11.16 -3.51 8.31
N CYS A 132 10.55 -3.84 7.18
CA CYS A 132 11.17 -4.58 6.10
C CYS A 132 10.94 -3.86 4.77
N ILE A 133 12.00 -3.61 4.01
CA ILE A 133 11.97 -2.98 2.69
C ILE A 133 12.22 -4.03 1.59
N ASP A 134 11.41 -3.99 0.54
CA ASP A 134 11.59 -4.81 -0.66
C ASP A 134 10.94 -4.13 -1.87
N SER A 135 11.37 -4.54 -3.07
CA SER A 135 10.79 -4.07 -4.32
C SER A 135 10.13 -5.22 -5.08
N THR A 136 8.91 -4.99 -5.56
CA THR A 136 8.10 -5.99 -6.25
C THR A 136 7.79 -5.60 -7.70
N ASP A 137 7.58 -6.59 -8.56
CA ASP A 137 7.18 -6.39 -9.94
C ASP A 137 5.69 -6.05 -10.05
N VAL A 138 5.37 -5.04 -10.85
CA VAL A 138 4.00 -4.67 -11.23
C VAL A 138 3.86 -4.89 -12.73
N ARG A 139 3.26 -6.01 -13.13
CA ARG A 139 3.20 -6.40 -14.55
C ARG A 139 2.19 -5.54 -15.30
N ALA A 140 2.61 -4.96 -16.42
CA ALA A 140 1.73 -4.19 -17.28
C ALA A 140 1.05 -5.06 -18.35
N MET A 141 0.02 -4.50 -18.97
CA MET A 141 -0.49 -5.06 -20.21
C MET A 141 0.57 -4.95 -21.31
N PRO A 142 0.71 -5.95 -22.21
CA PRO A 142 1.71 -5.92 -23.28
C PRO A 142 1.63 -4.71 -24.24
N ALA A 143 0.49 -4.01 -24.26
CA ALA A 143 0.24 -2.85 -25.10
C ALA A 143 0.36 -1.51 -24.35
N ASP A 144 0.85 -1.52 -23.12
CA ASP A 144 1.12 -0.30 -22.36
C ASP A 144 2.38 0.38 -22.93
N PRO A 145 2.27 1.57 -23.54
CA PRO A 145 3.42 2.24 -24.16
C PRO A 145 4.44 2.76 -23.14
N ASP A 146 4.03 2.96 -21.89
CA ASP A 146 4.87 3.55 -20.84
C ASP A 146 5.59 2.46 -20.01
N ALA A 147 5.27 1.19 -20.22
CA ALA A 147 5.81 0.08 -19.44
C ALA A 147 7.23 -0.29 -19.89
N SER A 148 8.14 -0.37 -18.92
CA SER A 148 9.54 -0.74 -19.18
C SER A 148 9.69 -2.25 -19.40
N LYS A 149 10.60 -2.62 -20.31
CA LYS A 149 11.00 -4.02 -20.47
C LYS A 149 11.92 -4.43 -19.31
N CYS A 150 11.43 -5.31 -18.45
CA CYS A 150 12.13 -5.83 -17.28
C CYS A 150 12.49 -7.31 -17.48
N TYR A 151 13.47 -7.80 -16.72
CA TYR A 151 13.86 -9.21 -16.67
C TYR A 151 13.62 -9.76 -15.27
N ASP A 152 12.94 -10.90 -15.18
CA ASP A 152 12.73 -11.66 -13.95
C ASP A 152 13.74 -12.83 -13.93
N PRO A 153 14.83 -12.74 -13.14
CA PRO A 153 15.83 -13.80 -13.09
C PRO A 153 15.32 -15.08 -12.41
N THR A 154 14.27 -14.99 -11.59
CA THR A 154 13.68 -16.15 -10.92
C THR A 154 12.86 -17.01 -11.89
N LYS A 155 12.22 -16.37 -12.88
CA LYS A 155 11.42 -17.04 -13.91
C LYS A 155 12.11 -17.17 -15.26
N ASP A 156 13.31 -16.59 -15.40
CA ASP A 156 14.06 -16.49 -16.65
C ASP A 156 13.21 -15.93 -17.81
N GLU A 157 12.44 -14.86 -17.53
CA GLU A 157 11.53 -14.27 -18.51
C GLU A 157 11.62 -12.74 -18.56
N TYR A 158 11.33 -12.17 -19.74
CA TYR A 158 11.11 -10.74 -19.88
C TYR A 158 9.62 -10.42 -19.73
N TYR A 159 9.34 -9.34 -19.02
CA TYR A 159 7.99 -8.78 -18.90
C TYR A 159 8.02 -7.28 -19.16
N TYR A 160 6.87 -6.72 -19.53
CA TYR A 160 6.67 -5.28 -19.54
C TYR A 160 5.96 -4.90 -18.25
N GLY A 161 6.45 -3.89 -17.56
CA GLY A 161 5.89 -3.51 -16.28
C GLY A 161 6.60 -2.34 -15.63
N TYR A 162 6.28 -2.19 -14.36
CA TYR A 162 6.77 -1.19 -13.44
C TYR A 162 7.29 -1.89 -12.19
N GLY A 163 7.80 -1.11 -11.23
CA GLY A 163 8.09 -1.60 -9.90
C GLY A 163 7.28 -0.89 -8.83
N CYS A 164 7.27 -1.47 -7.65
CA CYS A 164 6.82 -0.80 -6.44
C CYS A 164 7.78 -1.17 -5.31
N THR A 165 8.46 -0.18 -4.74
CA THR A 165 9.26 -0.35 -3.51
C THR A 165 8.36 -0.10 -2.33
N ILE A 166 8.34 -1.02 -1.37
CA ILE A 166 7.44 -0.98 -0.23
C ILE A 166 8.27 -1.17 1.04
N VAL A 167 8.09 -0.28 2.02
CA VAL A 167 8.38 -0.61 3.42
C VAL A 167 7.13 -1.16 4.06
N SER A 168 7.28 -2.27 4.75
CA SER A 168 6.22 -2.94 5.48
C SER A 168 6.59 -3.20 6.92
N THR A 169 5.59 -3.48 7.75
CA THR A 169 5.77 -3.85 9.16
C THR A 169 4.88 -5.03 9.54
N GLY A 170 5.36 -5.80 10.53
CA GLY A 170 4.61 -6.81 11.28
C GLY A 170 3.61 -7.63 10.46
N GLN A 171 2.32 -7.37 10.69
CA GLN A 171 1.16 -8.07 10.11
C GLN A 171 0.90 -7.71 8.65
N LYS A 172 1.95 -7.69 7.83
CA LYS A 172 1.86 -7.40 6.39
C LYS A 172 1.27 -6.03 6.06
N ILE A 173 1.64 -5.02 6.85
CA ILE A 173 1.10 -3.66 6.73
C ILE A 173 2.07 -2.83 5.90
N PRO A 174 1.69 -2.32 4.72
CA PRO A 174 2.52 -1.37 3.98
C PRO A 174 2.46 0.00 4.68
N ILE A 175 3.60 0.63 4.89
CA ILE A 175 3.71 1.91 5.63
C ILE A 175 4.35 3.04 4.81
N ALA A 176 5.10 2.69 3.77
CA ALA A 176 5.63 3.63 2.79
C ALA A 176 5.77 2.89 1.47
N ALA A 177 5.56 3.58 0.36
CA ALA A 177 5.69 2.99 -0.96
C ALA A 177 6.12 4.00 -2.02
N GLU A 178 6.84 3.54 -3.02
CA GLU A 178 7.04 4.29 -4.25
C GLU A 178 6.78 3.43 -5.48
N PHE A 179 6.04 4.01 -6.43
CA PHE A 179 5.87 3.45 -7.77
C PHE A 179 7.02 3.84 -8.72
N THR A 180 7.75 2.85 -9.21
CA THR A 180 8.97 3.03 -10.00
C THR A 180 8.81 2.58 -11.45
N GLU A 181 9.74 2.96 -12.32
CA GLU A 181 9.74 2.51 -13.73
C GLU A 181 10.11 1.03 -13.90
N SER A 182 10.76 0.43 -12.91
CA SER A 182 11.16 -0.99 -12.93
C SER A 182 11.25 -1.55 -11.51
N LYS A 183 11.21 -2.88 -11.37
CA LYS A 183 11.34 -3.56 -10.07
C LYS A 183 12.61 -3.15 -9.32
N GLN A 184 13.73 -2.96 -10.02
CA GLN A 184 14.96 -2.52 -9.37
C GLN A 184 14.88 -1.02 -9.10
N ALA A 185 14.74 -0.67 -7.82
CA ALA A 185 14.71 0.70 -7.38
C ALA A 185 16.14 1.25 -7.29
N PRO A 186 16.39 2.47 -7.79
CA PRO A 186 17.62 3.19 -7.48
C PRO A 186 17.76 3.41 -5.97
N GLU A 187 19.00 3.57 -5.52
CA GLU A 187 19.31 3.87 -4.12
C GLU A 187 18.58 5.12 -3.60
N GLU A 188 18.44 6.15 -4.43
CA GLU A 188 17.67 7.36 -4.09
C GLU A 188 16.20 7.04 -3.75
N THR A 189 15.58 6.12 -4.49
CA THR A 189 14.21 5.67 -4.22
C THR A 189 14.14 4.90 -2.92
N ALA A 190 15.05 3.96 -2.69
CA ALA A 190 15.11 3.19 -1.44
C ALA A 190 15.28 4.13 -0.23
N MET A 191 16.15 5.14 -0.36
CA MET A 191 16.37 6.16 0.65
C MET A 191 15.12 7.01 0.91
N ARG A 192 14.42 7.46 -0.13
CA ARG A 192 13.19 8.25 0.03
C ARG A 192 12.11 7.43 0.74
N VAL A 193 11.82 6.23 0.25
CA VAL A 193 10.80 5.33 0.82
C VAL A 193 11.14 4.94 2.27
N THR A 194 12.43 4.81 2.58
CA THR A 194 12.91 4.64 3.96
C THR A 194 12.60 5.86 4.82
N ARG A 195 12.89 7.08 4.35
CA ARG A 195 12.60 8.33 5.09
C ARG A 195 11.11 8.50 5.35
N ASP A 196 10.28 8.20 4.36
CA ASP A 196 8.82 8.28 4.48
C ASP A 196 8.33 7.32 5.57
N ALA A 197 8.85 6.08 5.61
CA ALA A 197 8.53 5.12 6.66
C ALA A 197 8.95 5.60 8.07
N LEU A 198 10.16 6.17 8.19
CA LEU A 198 10.66 6.69 9.47
C LEU A 198 9.90 7.93 9.96
N ALA A 199 9.26 8.68 9.05
CA ALA A 199 8.44 9.83 9.38
C ALA A 199 7.09 9.43 10.01
N VAL A 200 6.59 8.24 9.69
CA VAL A 200 5.40 7.67 10.32
C VAL A 200 5.69 7.31 11.78
N GLU A 201 6.67 6.42 11.99
CA GLU A 201 7.15 6.02 13.30
C GLU A 201 8.56 5.40 13.15
N GLN A 202 9.42 5.57 14.16
CA GLN A 202 10.78 5.04 14.12
C GLN A 202 10.81 3.60 14.66
N PRO A 203 11.18 2.60 13.83
CA PRO A 203 11.36 1.23 14.30
C PRO A 203 12.71 1.08 15.02
N ILE A 204 12.94 -0.05 15.67
CA ILE A 204 14.27 -0.41 16.14
C ILE A 204 15.11 -1.00 15.00
N TRP A 205 14.48 -1.80 14.13
CA TRP A 205 15.15 -2.56 13.09
C TRP A 205 14.58 -2.23 11.71
N MET A 206 15.46 -2.08 10.73
CA MET A 206 15.09 -1.98 9.31
C MET A 206 15.80 -3.09 8.53
N VAL A 207 15.04 -3.97 7.90
CA VAL A 207 15.54 -5.17 7.23
C VAL A 207 15.42 -5.04 5.72
N GLY A 208 16.52 -5.27 5.00
CA GLY A 208 16.56 -5.30 3.53
C GLY A 208 17.31 -6.54 3.04
N ASP A 209 17.14 -6.88 1.76
CA ASP A 209 18.04 -7.85 1.12
C ASP A 209 19.41 -7.21 0.79
N SER A 210 20.30 -7.97 0.16
CA SER A 210 21.64 -7.48 -0.19
C SER A 210 21.66 -6.38 -1.25
N ALA A 211 20.53 -6.07 -1.90
CA ALA A 211 20.43 -4.90 -2.77
C ALA A 211 20.43 -3.59 -1.99
N TYR A 212 20.11 -3.63 -0.69
CA TYR A 212 20.15 -2.49 0.23
C TYR A 212 21.47 -2.40 1.02
N ASP A 213 22.48 -3.22 0.68
CA ASP A 213 23.84 -3.06 1.20
C ASP A 213 24.54 -1.85 0.54
N THR A 214 24.09 -0.66 0.90
CA THR A 214 24.74 0.61 0.55
C THR A 214 25.11 1.40 1.80
N LEU A 215 26.28 2.04 1.77
CA LEU A 215 26.81 2.76 2.94
C LEU A 215 25.88 3.92 3.34
N ASP A 216 25.38 4.68 2.38
CA ASP A 216 24.51 5.83 2.64
C ASP A 216 23.19 5.40 3.32
N TRP A 217 22.62 4.25 2.92
CA TRP A 217 21.41 3.70 3.55
C TRP A 217 21.66 3.27 4.99
N HIS A 218 22.76 2.56 5.22
CA HIS A 218 23.17 2.14 6.56
C HIS A 218 23.43 3.35 7.48
N ASP A 219 24.19 4.33 7.02
CA ASP A 219 24.56 5.51 7.81
C ASP A 219 23.35 6.38 8.13
N HIS A 220 22.41 6.51 7.19
CA HIS A 220 21.17 7.24 7.42
C HIS A 220 20.33 6.60 8.55
N LEU A 221 20.19 5.27 8.54
CA LEU A 221 19.43 4.54 9.55
C LEU A 221 20.10 4.61 10.92
N LEU A 222 21.42 4.37 10.98
CA LEU A 222 22.17 4.46 12.23
C LEU A 222 22.13 5.86 12.85
N ALA A 223 22.27 6.91 12.02
CA ALA A 223 22.13 8.29 12.47
C ALA A 223 20.70 8.60 13.00
N ALA A 224 19.68 7.90 12.50
CA ALA A 224 18.31 7.98 13.00
C ALA A 224 18.04 7.10 14.23
N GLY A 225 19.03 6.34 14.72
CA GLY A 225 18.88 5.40 15.84
C GLY A 225 18.23 4.06 15.46
N VAL A 226 18.15 3.75 14.17
CA VAL A 226 17.58 2.52 13.63
C VAL A 226 18.69 1.58 13.21
N VAL A 227 18.58 0.29 13.54
CA VAL A 227 19.60 -0.69 13.19
C VAL A 227 19.28 -1.32 11.82
N PRO A 228 20.06 -1.04 10.77
CA PRO A 228 19.90 -1.68 9.46
C PRO A 228 20.38 -3.12 9.50
N VAL A 229 19.62 -4.05 8.92
CA VAL A 229 19.99 -5.45 8.76
C VAL A 229 19.86 -5.83 7.29
N ALA A 230 20.97 -5.76 6.57
CA ALA A 230 21.09 -6.18 5.18
C ALA A 230 22.35 -7.05 5.02
N PRO A 231 22.27 -8.19 4.31
CA PRO A 231 23.43 -9.05 4.09
C PRO A 231 24.52 -8.32 3.32
N TYR A 232 25.76 -8.51 3.76
CA TYR A 232 26.94 -7.91 3.14
C TYR A 232 27.17 -8.45 1.72
N ASN A 233 27.34 -7.55 0.76
CA ASN A 233 27.64 -7.87 -0.62
C ASN A 233 29.14 -7.71 -0.90
N ALA A 234 29.88 -8.79 -0.65
CA ALA A 234 31.33 -8.86 -0.85
C ALA A 234 31.81 -8.58 -2.29
N ARG A 235 30.91 -8.58 -3.30
CA ARG A 235 31.26 -8.30 -4.70
C ARG A 235 31.56 -6.83 -4.96
N ASN A 236 31.26 -5.95 -4.01
CA ASN A 236 31.42 -4.52 -4.16
C ASN A 236 32.81 -4.02 -3.72
N THR A 237 33.71 -4.89 -3.29
CA THR A 237 35.07 -4.53 -2.83
C THR A 237 36.12 -5.55 -3.27
N ASP A 238 37.35 -5.08 -3.48
CA ASP A 238 38.51 -5.93 -3.75
C ASP A 238 39.10 -6.57 -2.47
N ASP A 239 38.74 -6.04 -1.29
CA ASP A 239 39.15 -6.53 0.03
C ASP A 239 37.89 -6.79 0.89
N PRO A 240 37.32 -8.00 0.82
CA PRO A 240 36.06 -8.32 1.50
C PRO A 240 36.26 -8.51 3.01
N LEU A 241 35.32 -7.97 3.78
CA LEU A 241 35.28 -8.11 5.23
C LEU A 241 34.74 -9.49 5.64
N ASP A 242 35.18 -9.99 6.80
CA ASP A 242 34.66 -11.22 7.42
C ASP A 242 33.43 -10.89 8.30
N ILE A 243 32.36 -10.43 7.65
CA ILE A 243 31.08 -10.05 8.26
C ILE A 243 29.92 -10.65 7.47
N GLU A 244 28.79 -10.87 8.13
CA GLU A 244 27.57 -11.37 7.48
C GLU A 244 26.63 -10.22 7.11
N TYR A 245 26.52 -9.21 7.97
CA TYR A 245 25.70 -8.03 7.77
C TYR A 245 26.58 -6.78 7.77
N ARG A 246 26.29 -5.85 6.87
CA ARG A 246 27.04 -4.59 6.75
C ARG A 246 27.08 -3.78 8.05
N VAL A 247 26.04 -3.89 8.87
CA VAL A 247 25.94 -3.16 10.14
C VAL A 247 27.01 -3.57 11.16
N GLU A 248 27.58 -4.78 11.06
CA GLU A 248 28.64 -5.23 11.96
C GLU A 248 29.91 -4.36 11.85
N ASP A 249 30.21 -3.90 10.64
CA ASP A 249 31.29 -2.96 10.35
C ASP A 249 30.84 -1.51 10.60
N ARG A 250 29.67 -1.11 10.09
CA ARG A 250 29.22 0.29 10.17
C ARG A 250 28.93 0.76 11.59
N ILE A 251 28.47 -0.11 12.49
CA ILE A 251 28.12 0.31 13.85
C ILE A 251 29.32 0.89 14.62
N GLU A 252 30.55 0.42 14.33
CA GLU A 252 31.76 0.92 14.98
C GLU A 252 32.04 2.40 14.68
N GLU A 253 31.60 2.90 13.52
CA GLU A 253 31.73 4.32 13.16
C GLU A 253 30.68 5.22 13.84
N HIS A 254 29.56 4.64 14.28
CA HIS A 254 28.44 5.39 14.88
C HIS A 254 28.36 5.21 16.40
N SER A 255 28.95 4.16 16.96
CA SER A 255 28.91 3.87 18.39
C SER A 255 30.02 2.93 18.85
N GLU A 256 30.84 3.38 19.81
CA GLU A 256 31.86 2.54 20.48
C GLU A 256 31.26 1.58 21.53
N ASP A 257 30.03 1.85 22.00
CA ASP A 257 29.42 1.15 23.15
C ASP A 257 28.39 0.06 22.77
N VAL A 258 28.05 -0.06 21.49
CA VAL A 258 26.98 -0.97 21.02
C VAL A 258 27.61 -2.26 20.50
N GLN A 259 27.33 -3.38 21.17
CA GLN A 259 27.73 -4.70 20.71
C GLN A 259 26.53 -5.42 20.08
N LEU A 260 26.56 -5.58 18.76
CA LEU A 260 25.61 -6.39 18.03
C LEU A 260 25.99 -7.87 18.15
N LYS A 261 25.02 -8.71 18.52
CA LYS A 261 25.21 -10.16 18.58
C LYS A 261 24.68 -10.76 17.28
N GLN A 262 25.52 -11.52 16.59
CA GLN A 262 25.14 -12.19 15.35
C GLN A 262 23.82 -13.00 15.44
N PRO A 263 23.56 -13.80 16.51
CA PRO A 263 22.26 -14.48 16.63
C PRO A 263 21.03 -13.55 16.64
N THR A 264 21.16 -12.32 17.15
CA THR A 264 20.09 -11.32 17.13
C THR A 264 19.90 -10.74 15.73
N LEU A 265 20.99 -10.53 14.99
CA LEU A 265 20.92 -10.12 13.59
C LEU A 265 20.27 -11.22 12.74
N ASP A 266 20.65 -12.48 12.94
CA ASP A 266 20.06 -13.63 12.24
C ASP A 266 18.57 -13.78 12.53
N GLU A 267 18.18 -13.72 13.79
CA GLU A 267 16.76 -13.78 14.18
C GLU A 267 15.96 -12.62 13.57
N THR A 268 16.55 -11.43 13.55
CA THR A 268 15.92 -10.24 12.95
C THR A 268 15.81 -10.38 11.43
N TYR A 269 16.87 -10.84 10.76
CA TYR A 269 16.90 -11.03 9.32
C TYR A 269 15.91 -12.12 8.87
N ASN A 270 15.67 -13.16 9.69
CA ASN A 270 14.63 -14.15 9.42
C ASN A 270 13.21 -13.55 9.29
N ARG A 271 12.98 -12.37 9.87
CA ARG A 271 11.73 -11.60 9.71
C ARG A 271 11.58 -10.94 8.34
N ARG A 272 12.64 -10.94 7.50
CA ARG A 272 12.59 -10.45 6.11
C ARG A 272 11.46 -11.10 5.31
N THR A 273 11.16 -12.38 5.56
CA THR A 273 10.03 -13.07 4.92
C THR A 273 8.68 -12.34 5.10
N GLY A 274 8.55 -11.45 6.09
CA GLY A 274 7.39 -10.59 6.27
C GLY A 274 7.11 -9.65 5.10
N VAL A 275 8.12 -9.07 4.45
CA VAL A 275 7.89 -8.17 3.29
C VAL A 275 7.48 -8.95 2.04
N GLU A 276 8.02 -10.16 1.84
CA GLU A 276 7.59 -11.04 0.75
C GLU A 276 6.12 -11.42 0.91
N ARG A 277 5.70 -11.76 2.13
CA ARG A 277 4.30 -12.01 2.47
C ARG A 277 3.42 -10.75 2.33
N THR A 278 3.97 -9.57 2.59
CA THR A 278 3.27 -8.30 2.34
C THR A 278 3.05 -8.10 0.86
N ASN A 279 4.09 -8.29 0.04
CA ASN A 279 3.99 -8.22 -1.40
C ASN A 279 2.94 -9.20 -1.94
N GLU A 280 2.86 -10.43 -1.41
CA GLU A 280 1.77 -11.37 -1.73
C GLU A 280 0.40 -10.81 -1.33
N SER A 281 0.22 -10.34 -0.10
CA SER A 281 -1.07 -9.82 0.37
C SER A 281 -1.51 -8.54 -0.34
N VAL A 282 -0.60 -7.68 -0.78
CA VAL A 282 -0.93 -6.51 -1.61
C VAL A 282 -1.21 -6.94 -3.05
N LYS A 283 -0.57 -8.02 -3.56
CA LYS A 283 -0.92 -8.64 -4.85
C LYS A 283 -2.34 -9.23 -4.84
N ASP A 284 -2.76 -9.84 -3.74
CA ASP A 284 -4.15 -10.28 -3.53
C ASP A 284 -5.14 -9.09 -3.51
N CYS A 285 -4.66 -7.88 -3.21
CA CYS A 285 -5.46 -6.64 -3.26
C CYS A 285 -5.40 -5.93 -4.63
N GLY A 286 -4.79 -6.54 -5.65
CA GLY A 286 -4.78 -6.02 -7.03
C GLY A 286 -3.46 -5.42 -7.54
N LEU A 287 -2.36 -5.52 -6.78
CA LEU A 287 -1.05 -4.99 -7.21
C LEU A 287 -0.40 -5.79 -8.35
N GLY A 288 -0.71 -7.08 -8.50
CA GLY A 288 0.10 -8.01 -9.31
C GLY A 288 0.12 -7.74 -10.81
N ARG A 289 -1.01 -7.31 -11.39
CA ARG A 289 -1.10 -6.95 -12.81
C ARG A 289 -1.95 -5.70 -12.96
N THR A 290 -1.40 -4.71 -13.66
CA THR A 290 -2.18 -3.52 -14.01
C THR A 290 -3.11 -3.83 -15.18
N HIS A 291 -4.32 -3.31 -15.07
CA HIS A 291 -5.37 -3.34 -16.09
C HIS A 291 -5.56 -1.96 -16.75
N ALA A 292 -4.77 -0.99 -16.29
CA ALA A 292 -4.65 0.35 -16.83
C ALA A 292 -3.66 0.43 -18.00
N ARG A 293 -3.86 1.43 -18.87
CA ARG A 293 -2.84 1.85 -19.85
C ARG A 293 -2.25 3.18 -19.41
N GLY A 294 -0.93 3.30 -19.54
CA GLY A 294 -0.19 4.50 -19.20
C GLY A 294 0.17 4.56 -17.72
N ARG A 295 1.29 5.24 -17.46
CA ARG A 295 1.94 5.30 -16.15
C ARG A 295 1.04 5.88 -15.05
N VAL A 296 0.27 6.91 -15.38
CA VAL A 296 -0.65 7.62 -14.46
C VAL A 296 -1.67 6.65 -13.86
N HIS A 297 -2.44 5.98 -14.71
CA HIS A 297 -3.45 5.05 -14.23
C HIS A 297 -2.82 3.82 -13.55
N ALA A 298 -1.69 3.31 -14.05
CA ALA A 298 -0.96 2.22 -13.39
C ALA A 298 -0.59 2.59 -11.95
N ARG A 299 -0.07 3.81 -11.72
CA ARG A 299 0.23 4.33 -10.38
C ARG A 299 -1.01 4.39 -9.50
N ALA A 300 -2.12 4.96 -9.98
CA ALA A 300 -3.37 4.99 -9.22
C ALA A 300 -3.86 3.59 -8.81
N GLN A 301 -3.73 2.60 -9.70
CA GLN A 301 -4.09 1.21 -9.37
C GLN A 301 -3.20 0.60 -8.28
N VAL A 302 -1.90 0.88 -8.33
CA VAL A 302 -0.94 0.42 -7.31
C VAL A 302 -1.30 0.98 -5.94
N PHE A 303 -1.56 2.29 -5.86
CA PHE A 303 -1.92 2.93 -4.59
C PHE A 303 -3.30 2.51 -4.08
N LEU A 304 -4.28 2.24 -4.96
CA LEU A 304 -5.55 1.65 -4.56
C LEU A 304 -5.38 0.26 -3.92
N ALA A 305 -4.50 -0.58 -4.47
CA ALA A 305 -4.22 -1.89 -3.87
C ALA A 305 -3.56 -1.77 -2.49
N LEU A 306 -2.64 -0.81 -2.32
CA LEU A 306 -2.02 -0.50 -1.03
C LEU A 306 -3.04 0.04 -0.01
N CYS A 307 -3.92 0.95 -0.43
CA CYS A 307 -5.01 1.47 0.39
C CYS A 307 -5.96 0.35 0.82
N LEU A 308 -6.35 -0.53 -0.11
CA LEU A 308 -7.22 -1.67 0.20
C LEU A 308 -6.58 -2.59 1.24
N ARG A 309 -5.29 -2.87 1.12
CA ARG A 309 -4.57 -3.68 2.10
C ARG A 309 -4.65 -3.08 3.51
N LEU A 310 -4.50 -1.76 3.63
CA LEU A 310 -4.62 -1.04 4.91
C LEU A 310 -6.05 -1.08 5.45
N VAL A 311 -7.04 -0.85 4.60
CA VAL A 311 -8.47 -0.90 4.97
C VAL A 311 -8.82 -2.28 5.53
N ILE A 312 -8.44 -3.36 4.85
CA ILE A 312 -8.67 -4.74 5.32
C ILE A 312 -7.97 -4.99 6.67
N ALA A 313 -6.71 -4.55 6.82
CA ALA A 313 -5.97 -4.73 8.07
C ALA A 313 -6.67 -4.03 9.25
N ILE A 314 -7.09 -2.79 9.05
CA ILE A 314 -7.77 -1.98 10.05
C ILE A 314 -9.11 -2.63 10.41
N THR A 315 -9.91 -3.02 9.41
CA THR A 315 -11.20 -3.69 9.64
C THR A 315 -11.02 -4.98 10.44
N ASN A 316 -10.07 -5.84 10.04
CA ASN A 316 -9.81 -7.09 10.76
C ASN A 316 -9.36 -6.82 12.20
N TYR A 317 -8.48 -5.83 12.42
CA TYR A 317 -8.04 -5.45 13.75
C TYR A 317 -9.21 -5.01 14.65
N GLU A 318 -10.06 -4.12 14.16
CA GLU A 318 -11.21 -3.58 14.91
C GLU A 318 -12.26 -4.66 15.23
N ARG A 319 -12.38 -5.67 14.36
CA ARG A 319 -13.22 -6.85 14.59
C ARG A 319 -12.58 -7.91 15.50
N GLY A 320 -11.32 -7.72 15.91
CA GLY A 320 -10.56 -8.68 16.73
C GLY A 320 -10.01 -9.88 15.95
N ASP A 321 -10.04 -9.82 14.62
CA ASP A 321 -9.46 -10.78 13.69
C ASP A 321 -7.97 -10.52 13.41
N ASN A 322 -7.32 -11.42 12.67
CA ASN A 322 -5.92 -11.26 12.30
C ASN A 322 -5.72 -10.14 11.25
N PRO A 323 -5.01 -9.04 11.55
CA PRO A 323 -4.79 -7.95 10.59
C PRO A 323 -3.99 -8.38 9.34
N GLY A 324 -3.22 -9.47 9.44
CA GLY A 324 -2.45 -10.06 8.34
C GLY A 324 -3.28 -10.88 7.33
N SER A 325 -4.58 -11.06 7.60
CA SER A 325 -5.53 -11.66 6.67
C SER A 325 -5.91 -10.66 5.57
N THR A 326 -6.10 -11.17 4.35
CA THR A 326 -6.65 -10.41 3.19
C THR A 326 -8.16 -10.60 3.04
N ILE A 327 -8.79 -11.39 3.90
CA ILE A 327 -10.22 -11.68 3.90
C ILE A 327 -10.84 -11.08 5.16
N ILE A 328 -12.04 -10.51 5.01
CA ILE A 328 -12.87 -10.04 6.12
C ILE A 328 -13.92 -11.10 6.44
N THR A 329 -14.02 -11.47 7.72
CA THR A 329 -15.07 -12.36 8.21
C THR A 329 -16.36 -11.56 8.39
N VAL A 330 -17.47 -12.03 7.83
CA VAL A 330 -18.82 -11.46 7.96
C VAL A 330 -19.75 -12.48 8.57
#